data_AF-A0A392QNQ4-F1
#
_entry.id   AF-A0A392QNQ4-F1
#
_cell.length_a   1.000
_cell.length_b   1.000
_cell.length_c   1.000
_cell.angle_alpha   90.00
_cell.angle_beta   90.00
_cell.angle_gamma   90.00
#
_symmetry.space_group_name_H-M   'P 1'
#
loop_
_entity.id
_entity.type
_entity.pdbx_description
1 polymer ?
#
loop_
_entity_poly.entity_id
_entity_poly.type
_entity_poly.pdbx_seq_one_letter_code
_entity_poly.pdbx_strand_id
1 'polypeptide(L)'
;MLYYKEDINLKECKFCNEPRYKTRCLSRKNSKDVPRKRLHYLPLIPRLQRLYASARSAEHMKWHYENQRDNGVLCHPSDGKAWKHFDQVYPQFALEPRNVRLGLCADGFTPFNQSAVPYSCWPVIVTPYNLPPEL
;
A
#
# COMPACT_ATOMS: atom_id res chain seq x y z
N MET A 1 -13.55 1.98 11.02
CA MET A 1 -13.39 3.45 10.95
C MET A 1 -11.94 3.83 11.24
N LEU A 2 -11.37 4.73 10.46
CA LEU A 2 -10.04 5.29 10.72
C LEU A 2 -10.19 6.66 11.39
N TYR A 3 -9.46 6.89 12.47
CA TYR A 3 -9.40 8.19 13.14
C TYR A 3 -8.38 9.09 12.41
N TYR A 4 -8.75 9.59 11.23
CA TYR A 4 -7.88 10.37 10.33
C TYR A 4 -8.65 11.54 9.71
N LYS A 5 -7.95 12.64 9.39
CA LYS A 5 -8.52 13.91 8.89
C LYS A 5 -9.67 14.40 9.78
N GLU A 6 -10.88 14.46 9.25
CA GLU A 6 -12.08 14.95 9.92
C GLU A 6 -12.39 14.17 11.21
N ASP A 7 -12.01 12.89 11.25
CA ASP A 7 -12.32 11.97 12.34
C ASP A 7 -11.23 11.90 13.41
N ILE A 8 -10.21 12.76 13.33
CA ILE A 8 -9.03 12.69 14.21
C ILE A 8 -9.36 12.92 15.69
N ASN A 9 -10.36 13.75 15.98
CA ASN A 9 -10.72 14.14 17.35
C ASN A 9 -11.79 13.23 17.98
N LEU A 10 -12.32 12.27 17.23
CA LEU A 10 -13.35 11.37 17.74
C LEU A 10 -12.74 10.41 18.76
N LYS A 11 -13.47 10.27 19.87
CA LYS A 11 -13.14 9.35 20.98
C LYS A 11 -13.92 8.05 20.90
N GLU A 12 -14.94 7.99 20.05
CA GLU A 12 -15.84 6.85 19.88
C GLU A 12 -16.05 6.56 18.40
N CYS A 13 -16.34 5.30 18.09
CA CYS A 13 -16.61 4.85 16.73
C CYS A 13 -18.00 5.30 16.27
N LYS A 14 -18.10 5.97 15.11
CA LYS A 14 -19.38 6.41 14.52
C LYS A 14 -20.40 5.30 14.27
N PHE A 15 -19.94 4.05 14.14
CA PHE A 15 -20.77 2.92 13.70
C PHE A 15 -21.21 2.01 14.85
N CYS A 16 -20.39 1.85 15.89
CA CYS A 16 -20.65 0.93 16.99
C CYS A 16 -20.53 1.57 18.38
N ASN A 17 -20.24 2.87 18.46
CA ASN A 17 -20.05 3.63 19.70
C ASN A 17 -18.97 3.07 20.65
N GLU A 18 -18.11 2.15 20.17
CA GLU A 18 -17.00 1.67 20.96
C GLU A 18 -15.96 2.77 21.21
N PRO A 19 -15.37 2.83 22.41
CA PRO A 19 -14.35 3.82 22.72
C PRO A 19 -13.04 3.51 21.98
N ARG A 20 -12.40 4.56 21.48
CA ARG A 20 -11.12 4.52 20.77
C ARG A 20 -9.99 3.98 21.66
N TYR A 21 -10.02 4.29 22.94
CA TYR A 21 -8.95 4.00 23.90
C TYR A 21 -9.32 2.82 24.82
N LYS A 22 -8.30 2.16 25.36
CA LYS A 22 -8.46 1.16 26.42
C LYS A 22 -8.81 1.85 27.73
N THR A 23 -9.63 1.22 28.56
CA THR A 23 -10.02 1.73 29.88
C THR A 23 -8.77 1.92 30.76
N ARG A 24 -8.66 3.07 31.42
CA ARG A 24 -7.54 3.36 32.33
C ARG A 24 -7.68 2.53 33.61
N CYS A 25 -6.64 1.78 33.98
CA CYS A 25 -6.59 1.15 35.29
C CYS A 25 -6.41 2.23 36.37
N LEU A 26 -7.28 2.22 37.38
CA LEU A 26 -7.36 3.23 38.45
C LEU A 26 -6.05 3.39 39.25
N SER A 27 -5.13 2.42 39.22
CA SER A 27 -3.87 2.47 39.97
C SER A 27 -2.83 3.44 39.39
N ARG A 28 -2.98 3.90 38.14
CA ARG A 28 -2.03 4.84 37.51
C ARG A 28 -2.74 6.11 37.05
N LYS A 29 -2.92 7.05 38.00
CA LYS A 29 -3.54 8.38 37.80
C LYS A 29 -2.93 9.20 36.64
N ASN A 30 -1.70 8.88 36.19
CA ASN A 30 -0.98 9.60 35.12
C ASN A 30 -0.71 8.77 33.85
N SER A 31 -1.43 7.67 33.60
CA SER A 31 -1.20 6.85 32.39
C SER A 31 -1.71 7.52 31.11
N LYS A 32 -0.91 7.52 30.02
CA LYS A 32 -1.31 8.05 28.71
C LYS A 32 -2.42 7.19 28.08
N ASP A 33 -3.31 7.80 27.30
CA ASP A 33 -4.37 7.09 26.58
C ASP A 33 -3.79 6.15 25.52
N VAL A 34 -4.21 4.88 25.55
CA VAL A 34 -3.73 3.82 24.65
C VAL A 34 -4.84 3.42 23.68
N PRO A 35 -4.69 3.64 22.36
CA PRO A 35 -5.69 3.21 21.38
C PRO A 35 -5.89 1.69 21.40
N ARG A 36 -7.13 1.23 21.20
CA ARG A 36 -7.47 -0.20 21.09
C ARG A 36 -6.83 -0.87 19.87
N LYS A 37 -6.88 -0.20 18.72
CA LYS A 37 -6.24 -0.61 17.45
C LYS A 37 -5.39 0.53 16.91
N ARG A 38 -4.26 0.19 16.28
CA ARG A 38 -3.35 1.15 15.64
C ARG A 38 -3.14 0.76 14.19
N LEU A 39 -3.21 1.73 13.29
CA LEU A 39 -2.82 1.57 11.89
C LEU A 39 -1.51 2.31 11.69
N HIS A 40 -0.50 1.61 11.19
CA HIS A 40 0.74 2.23 10.75
C HIS A 40 0.62 2.53 9.26
N TYR A 41 0.58 3.82 8.90
CA TYR A 41 0.51 4.26 7.52
C TYR A 41 1.85 4.81 7.06
N LEU A 42 2.34 4.32 5.93
CA LEU A 42 3.52 4.85 5.25
C LEU A 42 3.04 5.68 4.05
N PRO A 43 3.31 7.00 4.02
CA PRO A 43 2.86 7.87 2.93
C PRO A 43 3.28 7.33 1.56
N LEU A 44 2.30 7.11 0.67
CA LEU A 44 2.55 6.53 -0.64
C LEU A 44 3.20 7.54 -1.61
N ILE A 45 2.64 8.75 -1.68
CA ILE A 45 3.06 9.77 -2.65
C ILE A 45 4.56 10.10 -2.58
N PRO A 46 5.16 10.37 -1.40
CA PRO A 46 6.60 10.67 -1.33
C PRO A 46 7.48 9.48 -1.74
N ARG A 47 7.00 8.25 -1.54
CA ARG A 47 7.71 7.04 -1.95
C ARG A 47 7.72 6.88 -3.47
N LEU A 48 6.58 7.15 -4.11
CA LEU A 48 6.47 7.15 -5.57
C LEU A 48 7.32 8.26 -6.20
N GLN A 49 7.30 9.46 -5.63
CA GLN A 49 8.17 10.57 -6.07
C GLN A 49 9.65 10.18 -6.00
N ARG A 50 10.07 9.46 -4.94
CA ARG A 50 11.44 8.99 -4.79
C ARG A 50 11.87 8.00 -5.88
N LEU A 51 10.95 7.18 -6.41
CA LEU A 51 11.25 6.28 -7.53
C LEU A 51 11.61 7.05 -8.81
N TYR A 52 11.15 8.29 -8.96
CA TYR A 52 11.51 9.18 -10.06
C TYR A 52 12.63 10.18 -9.74
N ALA A 53 13.16 10.17 -8.51
CA ALA A 53 14.16 11.15 -8.08
C ALA A 53 15.57 10.90 -8.67
N SER A 54 15.86 9.68 -9.12
CA SER A 54 17.10 9.32 -9.81
C SER A 54 16.82 8.99 -11.27
N ALA A 55 17.71 9.40 -12.17
CA ALA A 55 17.58 9.10 -13.60
C ALA A 55 17.52 7.59 -13.86
N ARG A 56 18.38 6.81 -13.18
CA ARG A 56 18.42 5.35 -13.30
C ARG A 56 17.12 4.70 -12.84
N SER A 57 16.56 5.15 -11.71
CA SER A 57 15.30 4.59 -11.21
C SER A 57 14.11 5.03 -12.07
N ALA A 58 14.14 6.26 -12.60
CA ALA A 58 13.11 6.76 -13.50
C ALA A 58 13.08 6.01 -14.84
N GLU A 59 14.23 5.58 -15.36
CA GLU A 59 14.33 4.69 -16.53
C GLU A 59 13.62 3.36 -16.24
N HIS A 60 13.95 2.71 -15.12
CA HIS A 60 13.29 1.47 -14.71
C HIS A 60 11.77 1.63 -14.54
N MET A 61 11.29 2.79 -14.09
CA MET A 61 9.85 3.07 -13.95
C MET A 61 9.10 3.23 -15.29
N LYS A 62 9.82 3.50 -16.38
CA LYS A 62 9.25 3.57 -17.75
C LYS A 62 9.44 2.26 -18.52
N TRP A 63 10.19 1.31 -17.97
CA TRP A 63 10.56 0.07 -18.63
C TRP A 63 9.36 -0.71 -19.21
N HIS A 64 8.26 -0.78 -18.47
CA HIS A 64 7.03 -1.47 -18.92
C HIS A 64 6.48 -0.93 -20.25
N TYR A 65 6.74 0.34 -20.58
CA TYR A 65 6.27 1.01 -21.80
C TYR A 65 7.31 0.92 -22.92
N GLU A 66 8.59 1.15 -22.60
CA GLU A 66 9.68 1.19 -23.57
C GLU A 66 10.07 -0.22 -24.05
N ASN A 67 9.96 -1.23 -23.18
CA ASN A 67 10.33 -2.61 -23.49
C ASN A 67 9.12 -3.42 -23.98
N GLN A 68 8.71 -3.17 -25.23
CA GLN A 68 7.70 -3.97 -25.91
C GLN A 68 8.28 -5.35 -26.28
N ARG A 69 7.55 -6.41 -25.94
CA ARG A 69 7.96 -7.80 -26.15
C ARG A 69 7.07 -8.47 -27.20
N ASP A 70 7.62 -9.52 -27.81
CA ASP A 70 6.87 -10.36 -28.75
C ASP A 70 5.68 -11.04 -28.07
N ASN A 71 4.60 -11.18 -28.84
CA ASN A 71 3.38 -11.83 -28.37
C ASN A 71 3.62 -13.34 -28.16
N GLY A 72 3.26 -13.84 -26.97
CA GLY A 72 3.22 -15.29 -26.70
C GLY A 72 3.84 -15.72 -25.38
N VAL A 73 4.64 -14.86 -24.73
CA VAL A 73 5.28 -15.15 -23.44
C VAL A 73 4.88 -14.09 -22.41
N LEU A 74 4.46 -14.53 -21.23
CA LEU A 74 4.13 -13.65 -20.10
C LEU A 74 5.39 -13.48 -19.23
N CYS A 75 6.17 -12.43 -19.47
CA CYS A 75 7.40 -12.16 -18.73
C CYS A 75 7.22 -11.07 -17.66
N HIS A 76 6.14 -10.29 -17.76
CA HIS A 76 5.87 -9.16 -16.87
C HIS A 76 4.35 -8.96 -16.70
N PRO A 77 3.85 -8.39 -15.58
CA PRO A 77 2.43 -8.10 -15.39
C PRO A 77 1.77 -7.30 -16.53
N SER A 78 2.54 -6.46 -17.24
CA SER A 78 2.05 -5.70 -18.39
C SER A 78 1.66 -6.54 -19.60
N ASP A 79 2.14 -7.78 -19.69
CA ASP A 79 1.79 -8.71 -20.77
C ASP A 79 0.40 -9.34 -20.54
N GLY A 80 -0.09 -9.27 -19.31
CA GLY A 80 -1.35 -9.87 -18.87
C GLY A 80 -2.59 -9.21 -19.46
N LYS A 81 -3.67 -10.00 -19.61
CA LYS A 81 -4.95 -9.53 -20.16
C LYS A 81 -5.57 -8.38 -19.37
N ALA A 82 -5.43 -8.41 -18.04
CA ALA A 82 -5.98 -7.36 -17.17
C ALA A 82 -5.33 -5.99 -17.44
N TRP A 83 -4.01 -5.97 -17.66
CA TRP A 83 -3.29 -4.75 -17.99
C TRP A 83 -3.68 -4.23 -19.38
N LYS A 84 -3.69 -5.10 -20.39
CA LYS A 84 -4.10 -4.73 -21.76
C LYS A 84 -5.53 -4.20 -21.80
N HIS A 85 -6.44 -4.82 -21.04
CA HIS A 85 -7.81 -4.32 -20.90
C HIS A 85 -7.85 -2.94 -20.23
N PHE A 86 -7.08 -2.72 -19.17
CA PHE A 86 -6.98 -1.42 -18.53
C PHE A 86 -6.47 -0.34 -19.50
N ASP A 87 -5.46 -0.65 -20.31
CA ASP A 87 -4.91 0.28 -21.30
C ASP A 87 -5.93 0.64 -22.40
N GLN A 88 -6.80 -0.30 -22.78
CA GLN A 88 -7.90 -0.07 -23.71
C GLN A 88 -9.00 0.82 -23.10
N VAL A 89 -9.31 0.64 -21.81
CA VAL A 89 -10.32 1.45 -21.11
C VAL A 89 -9.81 2.86 -20.83
N TYR A 90 -8.52 3.01 -20.55
CA TYR A 90 -7.90 4.29 -20.18
C TYR A 90 -6.71 4.65 -21.10
N PRO A 91 -6.95 4.93 -22.39
CA PRO A 91 -5.88 5.16 -23.36
C PRO A 91 -5.02 6.38 -23.01
N GLN A 92 -5.62 7.46 -22.50
CA GLN A 92 -4.88 8.65 -22.06
C GLN A 92 -3.92 8.35 -20.90
N PHE A 93 -4.30 7.43 -20.02
CA PHE A 93 -3.43 6.98 -18.95
C PHE A 93 -2.29 6.11 -19.50
N ALA A 94 -2.61 5.19 -20.41
CA ALA A 94 -1.62 4.28 -21.01
C ALA A 94 -0.59 5.01 -21.88
N LEU A 95 -0.96 6.12 -22.50
CA LEU A 95 -0.08 6.96 -23.33
C LEU A 95 1.00 7.69 -22.54
N GLU A 96 0.84 7.87 -21.22
CA GLU A 96 1.83 8.54 -20.37
C GLU A 96 2.70 7.50 -19.63
N PRO A 97 3.97 7.28 -20.04
CA PRO A 97 4.82 6.22 -19.49
C PRO A 97 5.19 6.41 -18.01
N ARG A 98 5.05 7.64 -17.49
CA ARG A 98 5.33 7.97 -16.08
C ARG A 98 4.17 7.61 -15.15
N ASN A 99 3.04 7.16 -15.69
CA ASN A 99 1.93 6.73 -14.86
C ASN A 99 2.27 5.41 -14.15
N VAL A 100 2.09 5.41 -12.82
CA VAL A 100 2.42 4.26 -11.97
C VAL A 100 1.22 3.33 -11.85
N ARG A 101 1.45 2.04 -12.08
CA ARG A 101 0.50 0.96 -11.82
C ARG A 101 0.93 0.20 -10.58
N LEU A 102 -0.02 -0.02 -9.68
CA LEU A 102 0.22 -0.54 -8.35
C LEU A 102 -0.51 -1.87 -8.17
N GLY A 103 0.22 -2.90 -7.75
CA GLY A 103 -0.36 -4.11 -7.18
C GLY A 103 -0.66 -3.91 -5.69
N LEU A 104 -1.82 -4.38 -5.24
CA LEU A 104 -2.21 -4.38 -3.83
C LEU A 104 -2.41 -5.82 -3.35
N CYS A 105 -1.78 -6.17 -2.24
CA CYS A 105 -1.97 -7.44 -1.55
C CYS A 105 -2.37 -7.17 -0.10
N ALA A 106 -3.38 -7.89 0.41
CA ALA A 106 -3.88 -7.75 1.77
C ALA A 106 -3.84 -9.07 2.56
N ASP A 107 -3.33 -10.14 1.95
CA ASP A 107 -3.26 -11.46 2.59
C ASP A 107 -1.98 -11.62 3.41
N GLY A 108 -2.11 -12.29 4.55
CA GLY A 108 -1.25 -12.17 5.73
C GLY A 108 0.21 -12.55 5.48
N PHE A 109 1.10 -11.57 5.56
CA PHE A 109 2.50 -11.84 5.90
C PHE A 109 2.51 -12.40 7.33
N THR A 110 2.99 -13.64 7.51
CA THR A 110 3.19 -14.24 8.84
C THR A 110 4.69 -14.19 9.15
N PRO A 111 5.23 -13.08 9.70
CA PRO A 111 6.66 -12.92 9.95
C PRO A 111 7.10 -13.68 11.21
N PHE A 112 6.96 -15.02 11.17
CA PHE A 112 7.57 -16.04 12.04
C PHE A 112 7.32 -16.02 13.57
N ASN A 113 7.30 -17.24 14.13
CA ASN A 113 7.66 -17.61 15.51
C ASN A 113 6.50 -17.90 16.49
N GLN A 114 6.44 -19.14 16.97
CA GLN A 114 5.49 -19.67 17.98
C GLN A 114 5.72 -19.10 19.40
N SER A 115 6.79 -18.32 19.60
CA SER A 115 7.19 -17.77 20.90
C SER A 115 7.04 -16.24 21.03
N ALA A 116 6.57 -15.54 19.99
CA ALA A 116 6.36 -14.09 20.04
C ALA A 116 4.92 -13.73 20.44
N VAL A 117 4.73 -12.59 21.11
CA VAL A 117 3.42 -12.05 21.51
C VAL A 117 2.47 -12.07 20.29
N PRO A 118 1.24 -12.61 20.38
CA PRO A 118 0.32 -12.67 19.26
C PRO A 118 -0.17 -11.26 18.92
N TYR A 119 0.53 -10.60 18.00
CA TYR A 119 0.01 -9.42 17.32
C TYR A 119 -0.58 -9.87 15.97
N SER A 120 -1.86 -9.59 15.75
CA SER A 120 -2.48 -9.77 14.44
C SER A 120 -2.09 -8.59 13.56
N CYS A 121 -1.04 -8.76 12.76
CA CYS A 121 -0.72 -7.85 11.67
C CYS A 121 -1.46 -8.29 10.42
N TRP A 122 -2.33 -7.43 9.88
CA TRP A 122 -2.92 -7.57 8.56
C TRP A 122 -2.27 -6.54 7.63
N PRO A 123 -1.11 -6.86 7.03
CA PRO A 123 -0.40 -5.91 6.19
C PRO A 123 -1.14 -5.71 4.88
N VAL A 124 -1.30 -4.45 4.48
CA VAL A 124 -1.62 -4.09 3.10
C VAL A 124 -0.31 -3.68 2.44
N ILE A 125 0.14 -4.46 1.47
CA ILE A 125 1.37 -4.25 0.72
C ILE A 125 1.01 -3.67 -0.64
N VAL A 126 1.75 -2.64 -1.04
CA VAL A 126 1.61 -1.99 -2.34
C VAL A 126 2.95 -2.07 -3.07
N THR A 127 2.93 -2.60 -4.29
CA THR A 127 4.12 -2.82 -5.12
C THR A 127 3.97 -2.15 -6.48
N PRO A 128 4.96 -1.37 -6.97
CA PRO A 128 4.92 -0.81 -8.32
C PRO A 128 5.17 -1.91 -9.35
N TYR A 129 4.27 -2.07 -10.31
CA TYR A 129 4.42 -3.01 -11.44
C TYR A 129 5.08 -2.37 -12.66
N ASN A 130 5.66 -1.19 -12.51
CA ASN A 130 6.34 -0.48 -13.59
C ASN A 130 7.76 -0.99 -13.84
N LEU A 131 8.36 -1.59 -12.82
CA LEU A 131 9.77 -1.97 -12.77
C LEU A 131 10.07 -3.21 -13.62
N PRO A 132 11.29 -3.33 -14.18
CA PRO A 132 11.71 -4.55 -14.85
C PRO A 132 11.69 -5.77 -13.89
N PRO A 133 11.47 -6.99 -14.42
CA PRO A 133 11.38 -8.22 -13.63
C PRO A 133 12.70 -8.62 -12.95
N GLU A 134 13.82 -7.98 -13.30
CA GLU A 134 15.16 -8.26 -12.77
C GLU A 134 15.46 -7.55 -11.43
N LEU A 135 14.56 -6.65 -10.98
CA LEU A 135 14.66 -5.89 -9.73
C LEU A 135 13.80 -6.50 -8.61
#